data_AF-A0A7C1DJH1-F1
#
_entry.id   AF-A0A7C1DJH1-F1
#
_cell.length_a   1.000
_cell.length_b   1.000
_cell.length_c   1.000
_cell.angle_alpha   90.00
_cell.angle_beta   90.00
_cell.angle_gamma   90.00
#
_symmetry.space_group_name_H-M   'P 1'
#
loop_
_entity.id
_entity.type
_entity.pdbx_description
1 polymer ?
#
loop_
_entity_poly.entity_id
_entity_poly.type
_entity_poly.pdbx_seq_one_letter_code
_entity_poly.pdbx_strand_id
1 'polypeptide(L)'
;MAFFDFLKPKKKAERQSSADAATVAKNKLPIGFFVSPGDEIAGEVKGNVNVLVQGTFEGEIDVSGLVWVGLGARVAGVVRCEDARLEGHVTGVLRVRGVADIVPGARCEAELVAGRTWRDGAFLEPQPPVPVETGAPSP
;
A
#
# COMPACT_ATOMS: atom_id res chain seq x y z
N MET A 1 -57.21 7.20 41.56
CA MET A 1 -55.98 7.99 41.30
C MET A 1 -54.98 7.01 40.68
N ALA A 2 -54.80 7.07 39.35
CA ALA A 2 -53.55 7.51 38.70
C ALA A 2 -52.40 6.47 38.89
N PHE A 3 -51.62 6.01 37.91
CA PHE A 3 -51.22 6.59 36.63
C PHE A 3 -50.37 5.52 35.88
N PHE A 4 -50.66 5.28 34.61
CA PHE A 4 -49.70 4.92 33.54
C PHE A 4 -48.86 3.62 33.59
N ASP A 5 -49.29 2.70 32.72
CA ASP A 5 -48.50 2.00 31.69
C ASP A 5 -46.99 2.33 31.58
N PHE A 6 -46.15 1.31 31.67
CA PHE A 6 -45.00 1.22 30.78
C PHE A 6 -44.57 -0.23 30.46
N LEU A 7 -45.31 -0.79 29.52
CA LEU A 7 -44.88 -1.65 28.41
C LEU A 7 -43.39 -2.06 28.31
N LYS A 8 -43.23 -3.38 28.20
CA LYS A 8 -42.39 -4.16 27.27
C LYS A 8 -41.03 -4.73 27.72
N PRO A 9 -40.78 -6.01 27.35
CA PRO A 9 -39.53 -6.73 27.63
C PRO A 9 -38.38 -6.20 26.78
N LYS A 10 -37.20 -6.02 27.40
CA LYS A 10 -35.93 -5.87 26.67
C LYS A 10 -35.15 -7.18 26.84
N LYS A 11 -35.20 -8.11 25.87
CA LYS A 11 -34.50 -8.12 24.57
C LYS A 11 -32.97 -8.27 24.76
N LYS A 12 -32.52 -9.52 24.58
CA LYS A 12 -31.23 -9.98 24.01
C LYS A 12 -29.96 -9.90 24.88
N ALA A 13 -29.83 -10.84 25.80
CA ALA A 13 -28.60 -11.63 25.99
C ALA A 13 -28.89 -12.98 25.28
N GLU A 14 -28.02 -13.67 24.55
CA GLU A 14 -26.57 -13.80 24.53
C GLU A 14 -26.19 -14.55 23.22
N ARG A 15 -24.88 -14.68 22.95
CA ARG A 15 -24.22 -15.30 21.78
C ARG A 15 -23.99 -14.38 20.58
N GLN A 16 -23.32 -13.26 20.84
CA GLN A 16 -22.37 -12.72 19.88
C GLN A 16 -21.07 -13.53 19.99
N SER A 17 -20.97 -14.60 19.20
CA SER A 17 -19.68 -15.16 18.78
C SER A 17 -19.13 -14.26 17.67
N SER A 18 -18.10 -13.46 17.98
CA SER A 18 -17.06 -12.93 17.06
C SER A 18 -16.24 -11.89 17.82
N ALA A 19 -15.16 -12.34 18.45
CA ALA A 19 -14.34 -11.59 19.39
C ALA A 19 -13.08 -10.98 18.77
N ASP A 20 -13.11 -10.55 17.50
CA ASP A 20 -11.93 -10.03 16.77
C ASP A 20 -12.22 -8.69 16.06
N ALA A 21 -12.74 -7.68 16.76
CA ALA A 21 -13.08 -6.39 16.14
C ALA A 21 -12.82 -5.16 17.03
N ALA A 22 -11.89 -5.26 17.98
CA ALA A 22 -11.53 -4.13 18.83
C ALA A 22 -10.01 -4.07 19.01
N THR A 23 -9.33 -3.35 18.10
CA THR A 23 -8.24 -2.38 18.34
C THR A 23 -7.35 -2.30 17.10
N VAL A 24 -7.90 -1.84 15.97
CA VAL A 24 -7.07 -1.23 14.93
C VAL A 24 -7.32 0.26 15.04
N ALA A 25 -6.43 0.92 15.78
CA ALA A 25 -6.39 2.37 15.87
C ALA A 25 -6.47 2.94 14.44
N LYS A 26 -7.53 3.72 14.19
CA LYS A 26 -7.67 4.50 12.97
C LYS A 26 -6.60 5.59 12.96
N ASN A 27 -5.33 5.23 12.75
CA ASN A 27 -4.29 6.18 12.39
C ASN A 27 -4.60 6.65 10.98
N LYS A 28 -5.43 7.69 10.90
CA LYS A 28 -5.73 8.43 9.68
C LYS A 28 -4.46 9.23 9.36
N LEU A 29 -3.46 8.57 8.79
CA LEU A 29 -2.31 9.27 8.23
C LEU A 29 -2.86 10.31 7.26
N PRO A 30 -2.52 11.61 7.39
CA PRO A 30 -2.99 12.61 6.46
C PRO A 30 -2.43 12.25 5.08
N ILE A 31 -3.33 11.85 4.18
CA ILE A 31 -3.02 11.64 2.77
C ILE A 31 -3.00 13.03 2.15
N GLY A 32 -1.83 13.46 1.66
CA GLY A 32 -1.72 14.76 1.00
C GLY A 32 -2.06 14.70 -0.49
N PHE A 33 -1.77 13.57 -1.13
CA PHE A 33 -2.10 13.35 -2.53
C PHE A 33 -2.85 12.04 -2.70
N PHE A 34 -4.04 12.12 -3.31
CA PHE A 34 -4.92 10.98 -3.55
C PHE A 34 -5.32 10.95 -5.02
N VAL A 35 -5.07 9.82 -5.67
CA VAL A 35 -5.49 9.55 -7.05
C VAL A 35 -6.68 8.60 -6.99
N SER A 36 -7.84 9.04 -7.47
CA SER A 36 -9.04 8.22 -7.41
C SER A 36 -8.98 7.08 -8.43
N PRO A 37 -9.74 6.00 -8.21
CA PRO A 37 -9.90 4.96 -9.23
C PRO A 37 -10.48 5.56 -10.52
N GLY A 38 -9.78 5.37 -11.63
CA GLY A 38 -10.17 5.92 -12.94
C GLY A 38 -9.57 7.30 -13.27
N ASP A 39 -8.87 7.93 -12.33
CA ASP A 39 -8.08 9.12 -12.63
C ASP A 39 -6.77 8.72 -13.32
N GLU A 40 -6.40 9.43 -14.38
CA GLU A 40 -5.11 9.33 -15.04
C GLU A 40 -4.34 10.63 -14.81
N ILE A 41 -3.24 10.53 -14.07
CA ILE A 41 -2.41 11.69 -13.73
C ILE A 41 -1.02 11.48 -14.32
N ALA A 42 -0.54 12.47 -15.08
CA ALA A 42 0.81 12.51 -15.59
C ALA A 42 1.55 13.74 -15.06
N GLY A 43 2.76 13.57 -14.52
CA GLY A 43 3.58 14.68 -14.07
C GLY A 43 4.56 14.33 -12.95
N GLU A 44 4.87 15.33 -12.12
CA GLU A 44 5.79 15.20 -11.00
C GLU A 44 5.13 15.58 -9.67
N VAL A 45 5.28 14.72 -8.67
CA VAL A 45 4.77 14.95 -7.30
C VAL A 45 5.96 15.03 -6.36
N LYS A 46 6.16 16.20 -5.75
CA LYS A 46 7.22 16.44 -4.76
C LYS A 46 6.64 16.94 -3.45
N GLY A 47 7.01 16.34 -2.33
CA GLY A 47 6.65 16.89 -1.02
C GLY A 47 6.76 15.94 0.16
N ASN A 48 6.51 16.45 1.36
CA ASN A 48 6.57 15.67 2.58
C ASN A 48 5.17 15.18 2.99
N VAL A 49 4.51 14.48 2.06
CA VAL A 49 3.14 13.99 2.25
C VAL A 49 3.03 12.51 1.92
N ASN A 50 2.01 11.87 2.46
CA ASN A 50 1.66 10.52 2.06
C ASN A 50 0.87 10.56 0.75
N VAL A 51 1.16 9.60 -0.12
CA VAL A 51 0.57 9.48 -1.45
C VAL A 51 -0.21 8.17 -1.52
N LEU A 52 -1.47 8.25 -1.92
CA LEU A 52 -2.30 7.08 -2.17
C LEU A 52 -2.76 7.10 -3.62
N VAL A 53 -2.33 6.09 -4.39
CA VAL A 53 -2.69 5.92 -5.79
C VAL A 53 -3.66 4.77 -5.92
N GLN A 54 -4.90 5.05 -6.37
CA GLN A 54 -5.87 4.01 -6.76
C GLN A 54 -6.17 3.98 -8.26
N GLY A 55 -5.73 4.99 -9.02
CA GLY A 55 -5.88 5.09 -10.47
C GLY A 55 -4.57 4.82 -11.23
N THR A 56 -4.38 5.55 -12.33
CA THR A 56 -3.15 5.51 -13.14
C THR A 56 -2.30 6.75 -12.86
N PHE A 57 -1.03 6.54 -12.56
CA PHE A 57 -0.05 7.62 -12.39
C PHE A 57 1.16 7.37 -13.29
N GLU A 58 1.52 8.35 -14.11
CA GLU A 58 2.71 8.34 -14.95
C GLU A 58 3.64 9.51 -14.61
N GLY A 59 4.89 9.21 -14.26
CA GLY A 59 5.92 10.23 -14.03
C GLY A 59 6.77 10.02 -12.80
N GLU A 60 7.11 11.10 -12.09
CA GLU A 60 8.04 11.06 -10.95
C GLU A 60 7.32 11.38 -9.63
N ILE A 61 7.48 10.52 -8.63
CA ILE A 61 6.99 10.74 -7.27
C ILE A 61 8.22 10.82 -6.37
N ASP A 62 8.48 11.96 -5.76
CA ASP A 62 9.55 12.15 -4.78
C ASP A 62 8.94 12.69 -3.48
N VAL A 63 8.64 11.78 -2.56
CA VAL A 63 7.98 12.13 -1.30
C VAL A 63 8.71 11.56 -0.10
N SER A 64 8.74 12.30 1.00
CA SER A 64 9.32 11.79 2.25
C SER A 64 8.35 10.91 3.06
N GLY A 65 7.15 10.66 2.53
CA GLY A 65 6.08 9.92 3.21
C GLY A 65 5.92 8.50 2.71
N LEU A 66 4.78 7.90 3.10
CA LEU A 66 4.34 6.60 2.60
C LEU A 66 3.72 6.75 1.21
N VAL A 67 4.17 5.91 0.27
CA VAL A 67 3.50 5.72 -1.03
C VAL A 67 2.71 4.43 -0.98
N TRP A 68 1.39 4.51 -1.12
CA TRP A 68 0.51 3.35 -1.19
C TRP A 68 -0.07 3.26 -2.60
N VAL A 69 0.28 2.18 -3.29
CA VAL A 69 -0.32 1.78 -4.57
C VAL A 69 -1.42 0.77 -4.28
N GLY A 70 -2.66 1.20 -4.37
CA GLY A 70 -3.84 0.37 -4.08
C GLY A 70 -4.07 -0.73 -5.11
N LEU A 71 -4.97 -1.66 -4.78
CA LEU A 71 -5.37 -2.74 -5.68
C LEU A 71 -5.94 -2.20 -7.00
N GLY A 72 -5.38 -2.65 -8.13
CA GLY A 72 -5.81 -2.21 -9.46
C GLY A 72 -5.20 -0.89 -9.95
N ALA A 73 -4.45 -0.19 -9.09
CA ALA A 73 -3.71 1.00 -9.50
C ALA A 73 -2.53 0.66 -10.42
N ARG A 74 -2.17 1.59 -11.30
CA ARG A 74 -1.01 1.49 -12.20
C ARG A 74 -0.09 2.68 -11.98
N VAL A 75 1.17 2.41 -11.64
CA VAL A 75 2.18 3.45 -11.50
C VAL A 75 3.31 3.16 -12.47
N ALA A 76 3.57 4.09 -13.39
CA ALA A 76 4.67 4.00 -14.35
C ALA A 76 5.63 5.18 -14.17
N GLY A 77 6.89 4.91 -13.84
CA GLY A 77 7.92 5.93 -13.78
C GLY A 77 8.86 5.76 -12.60
N VAL A 78 9.28 6.88 -11.98
CA VAL A 78 10.29 6.89 -10.92
C VAL A 78 9.64 7.26 -9.60
N VAL A 79 9.63 6.34 -8.64
CA VAL A 79 9.06 6.56 -7.31
C VAL A 79 10.18 6.54 -6.28
N ARG A 80 10.29 7.61 -5.48
CA ARG A 80 11.21 7.76 -4.35
C ARG A 80 10.38 8.04 -3.12
N CYS A 81 10.47 7.15 -2.14
CA CYS A 81 9.75 7.31 -0.90
C CYS A 81 10.51 6.78 0.31
N GLU A 82 10.05 7.19 1.49
CA GLU A 82 10.57 6.63 2.74
C GLU A 82 10.04 5.21 2.91
N ASP A 83 8.71 5.04 2.86
CA ASP A 83 8.06 3.73 2.92
C ASP A 83 7.16 3.51 1.71
N ALA A 84 7.00 2.26 1.30
CA ALA A 84 6.14 1.90 0.18
C ALA A 84 5.22 0.75 0.56
N ARG A 85 3.95 0.81 0.11
CA ARG A 85 3.01 -0.30 0.17
C ARG A 85 2.44 -0.56 -1.21
N LEU A 86 2.67 -1.77 -1.72
CA LEU A 86 2.33 -2.15 -3.08
C LEU A 86 1.28 -3.25 -3.07
N GLU A 87 0.09 -2.93 -3.60
CA GLU A 87 -1.02 -3.86 -3.83
C GLU A 87 -1.40 -3.94 -5.33
N GLY A 88 -0.98 -2.94 -6.13
CA GLY A 88 -1.29 -2.83 -7.55
C GLY A 88 -0.15 -3.21 -8.50
N HIS A 89 -0.10 -2.54 -9.65
CA HIS A 89 0.94 -2.72 -10.67
C HIS A 89 1.89 -1.53 -10.70
N VAL A 90 3.19 -1.79 -10.53
CA VAL A 90 4.24 -0.75 -10.60
C VAL A 90 5.26 -1.12 -11.66
N THR A 91 5.59 -0.17 -12.54
CA THR A 91 6.59 -0.29 -13.61
C THR A 91 7.57 0.88 -13.57
N GLY A 92 8.84 0.64 -13.92
CA GLY A 92 9.89 1.67 -13.91
C GLY A 92 10.92 1.49 -12.81
N VAL A 93 11.10 2.48 -11.92
CA VAL A 93 12.11 2.46 -10.84
C VAL A 93 11.46 2.83 -9.51
N LEU A 94 11.62 1.99 -8.50
CA LEU A 94 11.08 2.21 -7.16
C LEU A 94 12.20 2.21 -6.13
N ARG A 95 12.47 3.38 -5.53
CA ARG A 95 13.48 3.59 -4.49
C ARG A 95 12.81 3.83 -3.15
N VAL A 96 13.01 2.90 -2.22
CA VAL A 96 12.42 2.93 -0.88
C VAL A 96 13.54 2.94 0.16
N ARG A 97 13.60 3.96 1.00
CA ARG A 97 14.67 4.07 2.02
C ARG A 97 14.42 3.16 3.21
N GLY A 98 13.18 3.10 3.68
CA GLY A 98 12.71 2.32 4.81
C GLY A 98 12.24 0.94 4.39
N VAL A 99 10.94 0.71 4.52
CA VAL A 99 10.32 -0.60 4.29
C VAL A 99 9.42 -0.56 3.06
N ALA A 100 9.64 -1.52 2.15
CA ALA A 100 8.74 -1.81 1.06
C ALA A 100 7.85 -3.02 1.41
N ASP A 101 6.58 -2.77 1.70
CA ASP A 101 5.55 -3.78 1.95
C ASP A 101 4.88 -4.18 0.62
N ILE A 102 5.14 -5.41 0.17
CA ILE A 102 4.61 -5.95 -1.07
C ILE A 102 3.59 -7.01 -0.74
N VAL A 103 2.32 -6.69 -0.97
CA VAL A 103 1.20 -7.58 -0.69
C VAL A 103 1.19 -8.73 -1.70
N PRO A 104 0.93 -9.98 -1.29
CA PRO A 104 0.80 -11.11 -2.20
C PRO A 104 -0.30 -10.83 -3.25
N GLY A 105 0.10 -10.80 -4.52
CA GLY A 105 -0.75 -10.42 -5.65
C GLY A 105 -0.38 -9.09 -6.33
N ALA A 106 0.47 -8.27 -5.69
CA ALA A 106 1.02 -7.08 -6.33
C ALA A 106 1.99 -7.46 -7.45
N ARG A 107 1.93 -6.73 -8.57
CA ARG A 107 2.82 -6.93 -9.72
C ARG A 107 3.83 -5.79 -9.74
N CYS A 108 5.11 -6.11 -9.63
CA CYS A 108 6.18 -5.13 -9.65
C CYS A 108 7.14 -5.47 -10.79
N GLU A 109 6.99 -4.79 -11.91
CA GLU A 109 7.90 -4.84 -13.07
C GLU A 109 8.75 -3.55 -13.07
N ALA A 110 9.27 -3.22 -11.89
CA ALA A 110 10.11 -2.06 -11.66
C ALA A 110 11.43 -2.48 -11.01
N GLU A 111 12.48 -1.70 -11.26
CA GLU A 111 13.75 -1.81 -10.55
C GLU A 111 13.55 -1.36 -9.10
N LEU A 112 13.36 -2.32 -8.20
CA LEU A 112 13.15 -2.09 -6.78
C LEU A 112 14.50 -1.98 -6.06
N VAL A 113 14.82 -0.78 -5.60
CA VAL A 113 15.93 -0.51 -4.68
C VAL A 113 15.33 -0.17 -3.33
N ALA A 114 15.25 -1.17 -2.45
CA ALA A 114 14.72 -0.99 -1.10
C ALA A 114 15.76 -1.39 -0.06
N GLY A 115 15.83 -0.63 1.03
CA GLY A 115 16.68 -0.99 2.17
C GLY A 115 16.20 -2.29 2.83
N ARG A 116 14.88 -2.43 3.00
CA ARG A 116 14.24 -3.64 3.55
C ARG A 116 12.97 -3.95 2.78
N THR A 117 12.77 -5.20 2.39
CA THR A 117 11.52 -5.64 1.74
C THR A 117 10.75 -6.60 2.63
N TRP A 118 9.45 -6.36 2.76
CA TRP A 118 8.52 -7.21 3.47
C TRP A 118 7.57 -7.82 2.45
N ARG A 119 7.55 -9.15 2.33
CA ARG A 119 6.66 -9.88 1.42
C ARG A 119 6.18 -11.15 2.10
N ASP A 120 4.88 -11.39 2.07
CA ASP A 120 4.26 -12.66 2.48
C ASP A 120 4.64 -13.11 3.92
N GLY A 121 4.71 -12.15 4.85
CA GLY A 121 5.09 -12.41 6.25
C GLY A 121 6.57 -12.75 6.46
N ALA A 122 7.40 -12.63 5.41
CA ALA A 122 8.83 -12.85 5.46
C ALA A 122 9.60 -11.55 5.15
N PHE A 123 10.67 -11.36 5.92
CA PHE A 123 11.66 -10.32 5.64
C PHE A 123 12.56 -10.80 4.50
N LEU A 124 12.52 -10.12 3.36
CA LEU A 124 13.45 -10.33 2.27
C LEU A 124 14.54 -9.27 2.37
N GLU A 125 15.75 -9.73 2.64
CA GLU A 125 16.94 -8.90 2.44
C GLU A 125 17.03 -8.53 0.95
N PRO A 126 17.47 -7.30 0.63
CA PRO A 126 17.72 -6.90 -0.75
C PRO A 126 18.69 -7.90 -1.37
N GLN A 127 18.24 -8.62 -2.40
CA GLN A 127 19.11 -9.52 -3.15
C GLN A 127 20.19 -8.65 -3.82
N PRO A 128 21.49 -8.98 -3.66
CA PRO A 128 22.53 -8.34 -4.45
C PRO A 128 22.20 -8.52 -5.94
N PRO A 129 22.58 -7.55 -6.80
CA PRO A 129 22.30 -7.63 -8.23
C PRO A 129 22.80 -8.98 -8.74
N VAL A 130 21.88 -9.80 -9.24
CA VAL A 130 22.23 -11.10 -9.83
C VAL A 130 23.17 -10.83 -11.00
N PRO A 131 24.43 -11.32 -10.97
CA PRO A 131 25.29 -11.22 -12.14
C PRO A 131 24.64 -12.04 -13.25
N VAL A 132 24.28 -11.37 -14.34
CA VAL A 132 23.77 -12.03 -15.54
C VAL A 132 24.90 -12.91 -16.08
N GLU A 133 24.83 -14.22 -15.86
CA GLU A 133 25.71 -15.18 -16.53
C GLU A 133 25.42 -15.08 -18.02
N THR A 134 26.32 -14.37 -18.73
CA THR A 134 26.33 -14.33 -20.18
C THR A 134 26.73 -15.72 -20.65
N GLY A 135 25.73 -16.55 -20.96
CA GLY A 135 25.93 -17.83 -21.61
C GLY A 135 26.69 -17.61 -22.91
N ALA A 136 27.97 -17.96 -22.90
CA ALA A 136 28.77 -18.06 -24.12
C ALA A 136 28.12 -19.10 -25.05
N PRO A 137 28.01 -18.85 -26.36
CA PRO A 137 27.60 -19.89 -27.29
C PRO A 137 28.69 -20.97 -27.32
N SER A 138 28.31 -22.20 -26.98
CA SER A 138 29.17 -23.38 -27.10
C SER A 138 29.60 -23.58 -28.57
N PRO A 139 30.85 -23.99 -28.82
CA PRO A 139 31.42 -24.17 -30.16
C PRO A 139 30.89 -25.40 -30.91
#